data_AF-A0AAV4XZM2-F1
#
_entry.id   AF-A0AAV4XZM2-F1
#
_cell.length_a   1.000
_cell.length_b   1.000
_cell.length_c   1.000
_cell.angle_alpha   90.00
_cell.angle_beta   90.00
_cell.angle_gamma   90.00
#
_symmetry.space_group_name_H-M   'P 1'
#
loop_
_entity.id
_entity.type
_entity.pdbx_description
1 polymer ?
#
loop_
_entity_poly.entity_id
_entity_poly.type
_entity_poly.pdbx_seq_one_letter_code
_entity_poly.pdbx_strand_id
1 'polypeptide(L)'
;MTVATEPRLPPIMVRFNDDLKEHVAEISNQHKEDVRVKLAGEQLKIFSANSDVHRAVTRYLTEKQLEFLSSRQKSTPAESGA
;
A
#
# COMPACT_ATOMS: atom_id res chain seq x y z
N MET A 1 -3.69 34.91 -2.97
CA MET A 1 -4.45 33.71 -3.38
C MET A 1 -3.51 32.53 -3.30
N THR A 2 -3.54 31.78 -2.20
CA THR A 2 -2.66 30.62 -2.04
C THR A 2 -3.28 29.46 -2.80
N VAL A 3 -2.74 29.16 -3.99
CA VAL A 3 -3.09 27.95 -4.72
C VAL A 3 -2.69 26.76 -3.84
N ALA A 4 -3.69 26.08 -3.27
CA ALA A 4 -3.51 24.81 -2.59
C ALA A 4 -2.93 23.87 -3.64
N THR A 5 -1.62 23.70 -3.60
CA THR A 5 -0.88 22.92 -4.58
C THR A 5 -1.39 21.49 -4.46
N GLU A 6 -2.01 20.99 -5.51
CA GLU A 6 -2.43 19.60 -5.62
C GLU A 6 -1.27 18.70 -5.15
N PRO A 7 -1.53 17.60 -4.43
CA PRO A 7 -0.46 16.71 -3.98
C PRO A 7 0.37 16.33 -5.21
N ARG A 8 1.61 16.84 -5.28
CA ARG A 8 2.51 16.71 -6.45
C ARG A 8 2.99 15.27 -6.68
N LEU A 9 2.57 14.34 -5.83
CA LEU A 9 3.04 12.98 -5.79
C LEU A 9 2.04 12.06 -6.48
N PRO A 10 2.51 11.18 -7.37
CA PRO A 10 1.65 10.21 -8.00
C PRO A 10 1.01 9.31 -6.93
N PRO A 11 -0.26 8.91 -7.09
CA PRO A 11 -0.88 7.99 -6.15
C PRO A 11 -0.20 6.62 -6.21
N ILE A 12 0.00 6.01 -5.04
CA ILE A 12 0.48 4.63 -4.95
C ILE A 12 -0.70 3.74 -5.32
N MET A 13 -0.55 2.99 -6.41
CA MET A 13 -1.58 2.07 -6.90
C MET A 13 -1.21 0.66 -6.44
N VAL A 14 -1.94 0.14 -5.46
CA VAL A 14 -1.78 -1.25 -5.01
C VAL A 14 -3.02 -2.05 -5.36
N ARG A 15 -2.81 -3.30 -5.77
CA ARG A 15 -3.92 -4.21 -6.05
C ARG A 15 -4.62 -4.53 -4.73
N PHE A 16 -5.95 -4.46 -4.72
CA PHE A 16 -6.75 -4.71 -3.54
C PHE A 16 -6.51 -6.15 -3.06
N ASN A 17 -5.89 -6.27 -1.89
CA ASN A 17 -5.77 -7.49 -1.11
C ASN A 17 -6.28 -7.15 0.28
N ASP A 18 -7.14 -7.98 0.87
CA ASP A 18 -7.65 -7.77 2.24
C ASP A 18 -6.50 -7.59 3.25
N ASP A 19 -5.41 -8.33 3.07
CA ASP A 19 -4.19 -8.22 3.89
C ASP A 19 -3.56 -6.81 3.80
N LEU A 20 -3.38 -6.28 2.58
CA LEU A 20 -2.82 -4.95 2.37
C LEU A 20 -3.79 -3.83 2.76
N LYS A 21 -5.09 -4.07 2.74
CA LYS A 21 -6.11 -3.08 3.10
C LYS A 21 -6.02 -2.69 4.57
N GLU A 22 -5.86 -3.65 5.48
CA GLU A 22 -5.71 -3.37 6.91
C GLU A 22 -4.45 -2.55 7.19
N HIS A 23 -3.36 -2.91 6.53
CA HIS A 23 -2.07 -2.22 6.56
C HIS A 23 -2.17 -0.77 6.03
N VAL A 24 -2.85 -0.57 4.91
CA VAL A 24 -3.11 0.76 4.34
C VAL A 24 -4.03 1.59 5.24
N ALA A 25 -5.04 0.96 5.86
CA ALA A 25 -5.95 1.61 6.80
C ALA A 25 -5.23 2.03 8.08
N GLU A 26 -4.30 1.22 8.58
CA GLU A 26 -3.47 1.54 9.74
C GLU A 26 -2.57 2.76 9.45
N ILE A 27 -1.87 2.76 8.32
CA ILE A 27 -1.05 3.90 7.89
C ILE A 27 -1.91 5.16 7.70
N SER A 28 -3.08 5.02 7.07
CA SER A 28 -4.02 6.13 6.93
C SER A 28 -4.56 6.61 8.28
N ASN A 29 -4.69 5.73 9.28
CA ASN A 29 -5.14 6.07 10.62
C ASN A 29 -4.03 6.76 11.44
N GLN A 30 -2.77 6.38 11.23
CA GLN A 30 -1.61 7.04 11.84
C GLN A 30 -1.32 8.40 11.19
N HIS A 31 -1.56 8.54 9.89
CA HIS A 31 -1.26 9.73 9.10
C HIS A 31 -2.52 10.34 8.47
N LYS A 32 -3.62 10.46 9.23
CA LYS A 32 -4.95 10.88 8.71
C LYS A 32 -4.97 12.17 7.92
N GLU A 33 -4.11 13.12 8.29
CA GLU A 33 -4.04 14.44 7.64
C GLU A 33 -3.17 14.39 6.38
N ASP A 34 -2.20 13.48 6.33
CA ASP A 34 -1.22 13.36 5.25
C ASP A 34 -1.52 12.23 4.26
N VAL A 35 -2.40 11.29 4.58
CA VAL A 35 -2.69 10.11 3.75
C VAL A 35 -4.19 10.03 3.46
N ARG A 36 -4.52 9.98 2.17
CA ARG A 36 -5.89 9.74 1.68
C ARG A 36 -5.91 8.47 0.86
N VAL A 37 -6.81 7.56 1.19
CA VAL A 37 -6.97 6.30 0.46
C VAL A 37 -8.29 6.35 -0.32
N LYS A 38 -8.23 6.03 -1.61
CA LYS A 38 -9.41 5.82 -2.45
C LYS A 38 -9.40 4.42 -3.03
N LEU A 39 -10.51 3.71 -2.87
CA LEU A 39 -10.75 2.47 -3.60
C LEU A 39 -11.26 2.81 -5.01
N ALA A 40 -10.59 2.28 -6.03
CA ALA A 40 -10.96 2.44 -7.44
C ALA A 40 -11.04 1.03 -8.07
N GLY A 41 -12.21 0.42 -8.00
CA GLY A 41 -12.42 -0.98 -8.41
C GLY A 41 -11.59 -1.93 -7.55
N GLU A 42 -10.79 -2.78 -8.18
CA GLU A 42 -9.86 -3.71 -7.53
C GLU A 42 -8.49 -3.09 -7.20
N GLN A 43 -8.37 -1.75 -7.25
CA GLN A 43 -7.13 -1.04 -6.94
C GLN A 43 -7.34 -0.02 -5.82
N LEU A 44 -6.45 -0.02 -4.83
CA LEU A 44 -6.34 1.02 -3.81
C LEU A 44 -5.38 2.09 -4.32
N LYS A 45 -5.84 3.33 -4.37
CA LYS A 45 -5.06 4.52 -4.68
C LYS A 45 -4.77 5.27 -3.39
N ILE A 46 -3.50 5.38 -3.04
CA ILE A 46 -3.05 6.04 -1.82
C ILE A 46 -2.37 7.35 -2.20
N PHE A 47 -2.94 8.45 -1.73
CA PHE A 47 -2.46 9.81 -1.95
C PHE A 47 -1.76 10.27 -0.69
N SER A 48 -0.57 10.81 -0.84
CA SER A 48 0.21 11.37 0.26
C SER A 48 0.36 12.88 0.06
N ALA A 49 0.21 13.64 1.13
CA ALA A 49 0.38 15.09 1.13
C ALA A 49 1.88 15.47 1.02
N ASN A 50 2.77 14.64 1.58
CA ASN A 50 4.21 14.89 1.67
C ASN A 50 5.04 13.71 1.15
N SER A 51 6.24 14.02 0.63
CA SER A 51 7.17 13.04 0.03
C SER A 51 7.70 12.01 1.03
N ASP A 52 7.95 12.42 2.27
CA ASP A 52 8.42 11.53 3.33
C ASP A 52 7.40 10.43 3.65
N VAL A 53 6.14 10.83 3.81
CA VAL A 53 5.01 9.92 4.02
C VAL A 53 4.82 9.01 2.81
N HIS A 54 4.87 9.56 1.59
CA HIS A 54 4.78 8.78 0.37
C HIS A 54 5.84 7.68 0.29
N ARG A 55 7.09 8.01 0.63
CA ARG A 55 8.21 7.08 0.62
C ARG A 55 8.08 6.01 1.71
N ALA A 56 7.64 6.39 2.91
CA ALA A 56 7.37 5.46 4.01
C ALA A 56 6.26 4.47 3.67
N VAL A 57 5.12 4.97 3.16
CA VAL A 57 3.98 4.15 2.73
C VAL A 57 4.38 3.20 1.61
N THR A 58 5.07 3.69 0.58
CA THR A 58 5.52 2.88 -0.56
C THR A 58 6.44 1.76 -0.11
N ARG A 59 7.41 2.09 0.76
CA ARG A 59 8.34 1.10 1.30
C ARG A 59 7.61 0.02 2.09
N TYR A 60 6.75 0.42 3.03
CA TYR A 60 6.01 -0.51 3.88
C TYR A 60 5.13 -1.46 3.06
N LEU A 61 4.42 -0.95 2.06
CA LEU A 61 3.60 -1.76 1.17
C LEU A 61 4.43 -2.72 0.31
N THR A 62 5.61 -2.27 -0.15
CA THR A 62 6.52 -3.11 -0.91
C THR A 62 7.08 -4.25 -0.03
N GLU A 63 7.49 -3.94 1.20
CA GLU A 63 7.97 -4.92 2.18
C GLU A 63 6.88 -5.96 2.50
N LYS A 64 5.63 -5.51 2.70
CA LYS A 64 4.48 -6.41 2.94
C LYS A 64 4.09 -7.24 1.74
N GLN A 65 4.11 -6.66 0.54
CA GLN A 65 3.87 -7.41 -0.68
C GLN A 65 4.96 -8.47 -0.90
N LEU A 66 6.22 -8.15 -0.60
CA LEU A 66 7.33 -9.09 -0.68
C LEU A 66 7.18 -10.23 0.35
N GLU A 67 6.86 -9.90 1.61
CA GLU A 67 6.58 -10.87 2.68
C GLU A 67 5.43 -11.81 2.31
N PHE A 68 4.37 -11.28 1.68
CA PHE A 68 3.24 -12.07 1.18
C PHE A 68 3.66 -13.02 0.06
N LEU A 69 4.45 -12.55 -0.92
CA LEU A 69 4.96 -13.39 -2.01
C LEU A 69 5.88 -14.49 -1.48
N SER A 70 6.76 -14.17 -0.52
CA SER A 70 7.62 -15.15 0.14
C SER A 70 6.84 -16.15 0.98
N SER A 71 5.76 -15.73 1.65
CA SER A 71 4.90 -16.62 2.44
C SER A 71 4.08 -17.56 1.56
N ARG A 72 3.55 -17.08 0.42
CA ARG A 72 2.88 -17.95 -0.57
C ARG A 72 3.81 -19.01 -1.16
N GLN A 73 5.08 -18.69 -1.40
CA GLN A 73 6.05 -19.68 -1.90
C GLN A 73 6.43 -20.75 -0.87
N LYS A 74 6.24 -20.50 0.43
CA LYS A 74 6.45 -21.50 1.49
C LYS A 74 5.30 -22.49 1.65
N SER A 75 4.15 -22.25 1.01
CA SER A 75 2.95 -23.08 1.12
C SER A 75 2.68 -23.96 -0.10
N THR A 76 3.65 -24.16 -1.01
CA THR A 76 3.63 -25.37 -1.84
C THR A 76 4.06 -26.54 -0.95
N PRO A 77 3.16 -27.46 -0.53
CA PRO A 77 3.65 -28.78 -0.21
C PRO A 77 4.31 -29.28 -1.49
N ALA A 78 5.59 -29.62 -1.40
CA ALA A 78 6.19 -30.51 -2.37
C ALA A 78 5.46 -31.85 -2.22
N GLU A 79 4.28 -31.98 -2.84
CA GLU A 79 3.81 -33.28 -3.29
C GLU A 79 4.73 -33.66 -4.43
N SER A 80 5.79 -34.39 -4.09
CA SER A 80 6.49 -35.23 -5.04
C SER A 80 6.87 -36.49 -4.28
N GLY A 81 5.95 -37.45 -4.31
CA GLY A 81 6.26 -38.82 -3.96
C GLY A 81 7.28 -39.40 -4.94
N ALA A 82 8.17 -40.22 -4.40
CA ALA A 82 8.80 -41.39 -5.02
C ALA A 82 9.46 -42.19 -3.90
#